data_AF-A0A819JQ76-F1
#
_entry.id   AF-A0A819JQ76-F1
#
_cell.length_a   1.000
_cell.length_b   1.000
_cell.length_c   1.000
_cell.angle_alpha   90.00
_cell.angle_beta   90.00
_cell.angle_gamma   90.00
#
_symmetry.space_group_name_H-M   'P 1'
#
loop_
_entity.id
_entity.type
_entity.pdbx_description
1 polymer ?
#
loop_
_entity_poly.entity_id
_entity_poly.type
_entity_poly.pdbx_seq_one_letter_code
_entity_poly.pdbx_strand_id
1 'polypeptide(L)'
;MIEYPEEAGYSIGGDLDVKYYMIQIHSNNPNQISSIQYNSCWIIKIFNSILDITDSSGVRFYISNQLRQYDIGYLTFGTDIRSTSLAVPSNVQNFIVDSYCPRNATTNIPQSGITVISAFPHAHLQGKKN
;
A
#
# COMPACT_ATOMS: atom_id res chain seq x y z
N MET A 1 8.82 -1.54 11.47
CA MET A 1 9.69 -0.42 11.08
C MET A 1 10.34 -0.83 9.77
N ILE A 2 10.22 -0.01 8.72
CA ILE A 2 11.00 -0.22 7.49
C ILE A 2 12.30 0.53 7.70
N GLU A 3 13.42 -0.16 7.63
CA GLU A 3 14.75 0.39 7.81
C GLU A 3 15.49 0.34 6.48
N TYR A 4 16.03 1.48 6.05
CA TYR A 4 16.82 1.57 4.83
C TYR A 4 18.29 1.33 5.14
N PRO A 5 19.02 0.60 4.27
CA PRO A 5 20.46 0.37 4.44
C PRO A 5 21.21 1.71 4.46
N GLU A 6 22.35 1.76 5.14
CA GLU A 6 23.08 2.99 5.42
C GLU A 6 23.39 3.79 4.13
N GLU A 7 23.73 3.09 3.06
CA GLU A 7 24.12 3.62 1.76
C GLU A 7 22.95 4.09 0.88
N ALA A 8 21.69 3.79 1.21
CA ALA A 8 20.56 4.11 0.33
C ALA A 8 19.37 4.77 1.04
N GLY A 9 18.67 5.70 0.36
CA GLY A 9 17.54 6.44 0.92
C GLY A 9 16.51 6.86 -0.12
N TYR A 10 15.30 7.20 0.30
CA TYR A 10 14.28 7.75 -0.58
C TYR A 10 14.42 9.28 -0.61
N SER A 11 14.73 9.86 -1.76
CA SER A 11 14.89 11.30 -1.92
C SER A 11 13.54 12.02 -1.83
N ILE A 12 13.55 13.23 -1.26
CA ILE A 12 12.37 14.10 -1.21
C ILE A 12 12.79 15.57 -1.23
N GLY A 13 12.00 16.40 -1.90
CA GLY A 13 12.19 17.84 -1.95
C GLY A 13 13.18 18.26 -3.04
N GLY A 14 13.51 19.55 -3.10
CA GLY A 14 14.28 20.09 -4.24
C GLY A 14 13.45 20.10 -5.54
N ASP A 15 13.87 20.87 -6.53
CA ASP A 15 12.99 21.30 -7.63
C ASP A 15 12.55 20.20 -8.60
N LEU A 16 13.21 19.04 -8.55
CA LEU A 16 13.01 17.93 -9.48
C LEU A 16 12.39 16.69 -8.83
N ASP A 17 12.05 16.73 -7.53
CA ASP A 17 11.58 15.56 -6.77
C ASP A 17 10.19 15.77 -6.16
N VAL A 18 9.65 14.73 -5.53
CA VAL A 18 8.37 14.74 -4.82
C VAL A 18 8.36 15.82 -3.73
N LYS A 19 7.24 16.53 -3.63
CA LYS A 19 7.08 17.68 -2.72
C LYS A 19 6.13 17.39 -1.55
N TYR A 20 5.31 16.36 -1.69
CA TYR A 20 4.23 16.04 -0.77
C TYR A 20 4.21 14.55 -0.47
N TYR A 21 3.81 14.22 0.75
CA TYR A 21 3.42 12.86 1.11
C TYR A 21 1.90 12.75 1.11
N MET A 22 1.41 11.63 0.60
CA MET A 22 0.02 11.22 0.77
C MET A 22 0.01 10.01 1.70
N ILE A 23 -0.75 10.09 2.78
CA ILE A 23 -0.96 8.96 3.70
C ILE A 23 -2.32 8.36 3.37
N GLN A 24 -2.33 7.08 3.03
CA GLN A 24 -3.55 6.29 2.90
C GLN A 24 -3.68 5.39 4.13
N ILE A 25 -4.81 5.49 4.82
CA ILE A 25 -5.14 4.66 5.99
C ILE A 25 -6.32 3.76 5.60
N HIS A 26 -6.14 2.45 5.76
CA HIS A 26 -7.19 1.46 5.51
C HIS A 26 -7.79 1.00 6.84
N SER A 27 -9.00 1.47 7.15
CA SER A 27 -9.72 1.13 8.38
C SER A 27 -10.75 0.04 8.14
N ASN A 28 -10.59 -1.11 8.79
CA ASN A 28 -11.61 -2.15 8.81
C ASN A 28 -12.52 -1.96 10.04
N ASN A 29 -13.76 -1.48 9.82
CA ASN A 29 -14.73 -1.19 10.87
C ASN A 29 -15.98 -2.09 10.75
N PRO A 30 -15.87 -3.40 11.03
CA PRO A 30 -16.97 -4.35 10.82
C PRO A 30 -18.18 -4.07 11.71
N ASN A 31 -17.96 -3.45 12.88
CA ASN A 31 -19.00 -3.18 13.87
C ASN A 31 -19.65 -1.80 13.72
N GLN A 32 -19.21 -1.00 12.74
CA GLN A 32 -19.81 0.30 12.40
C GLN A 32 -19.96 1.27 13.59
N ILE A 33 -19.04 1.17 14.56
CA ILE A 33 -19.13 1.83 15.88
C ILE A 33 -19.07 3.37 15.85
N SER A 34 -18.84 3.97 14.67
CA SER A 34 -18.74 5.42 14.48
C SER A 34 -19.40 5.93 13.19
N SER A 35 -20.14 5.09 12.43
CA SER A 35 -20.75 5.53 11.17
C SER A 35 -22.18 6.02 11.35
N ILE A 36 -22.41 7.31 11.10
CA ILE A 36 -23.73 7.90 10.84
C ILE A 36 -24.20 7.46 9.44
N GLN A 37 -24.51 6.18 9.23
CA GLN A 37 -25.00 5.75 7.90
C GLN A 37 -26.07 4.65 7.88
N TYR A 38 -26.80 4.41 8.97
CA TYR A 38 -28.07 3.66 8.91
C TYR A 38 -29.11 4.27 9.84
N ASN A 39 -29.96 5.13 9.27
CA ASN A 39 -30.99 5.87 9.98
C ASN A 39 -32.37 5.23 9.76
N SER A 40 -32.71 4.17 10.50
CA SER A 40 -34.11 3.75 10.69
C SER A 40 -34.55 3.63 12.15
N CYS A 41 -33.62 3.57 13.11
CA CYS A 41 -33.95 3.50 14.54
C CYS A 41 -33.39 4.71 15.31
N TRP A 42 -34.26 5.50 15.91
CA TRP A 42 -33.91 6.72 16.64
C TRP A 42 -33.16 6.46 17.95
N ILE A 43 -33.34 5.28 18.57
CA ILE A 43 -32.63 4.88 19.80
C ILE A 43 -31.12 4.66 19.51
N ILE A 44 -30.80 4.03 18.37
CA ILE A 44 -29.40 3.75 17.97
C ILE A 44 -28.64 5.04 17.64
N LYS A 45 -29.33 6.07 17.14
CA LYS A 45 -28.74 7.41 16.91
C LYS A 45 -28.24 8.05 18.21
N ILE A 46 -29.01 7.95 19.30
CA ILE A 46 -28.67 8.58 20.59
C ILE A 46 -27.44 7.92 21.20
N PHE A 47 -27.33 6.58 21.14
CA PHE A 47 -26.15 5.89 21.66
C PHE A 47 -24.89 6.13 20.82
N ASN A 48 -25.00 6.13 19.49
CA ASN A 48 -23.84 6.38 18.62
C ASN A 48 -23.39 7.85 18.60
N SER A 49 -24.27 8.82 18.89
CA SER A 49 -23.88 10.23 19.03
C SER A 49 -23.08 10.52 20.31
N ILE A 50 -22.97 9.55 21.23
CA ILE A 50 -22.19 9.68 22.47
C ILE A 50 -20.75 9.13 22.30
N LEU A 51 -20.52 8.29 21.28
CA LEU A 51 -19.21 7.68 21.00
C LEU A 51 -18.52 8.41 19.83
N ASP A 52 -17.92 9.55 20.13
CA ASP A 52 -17.03 10.23 19.18
C ASP A 52 -15.66 9.53 19.18
N ILE A 53 -15.37 8.76 18.12
CA ILE A 53 -14.10 8.03 17.98
C ILE A 53 -13.19 8.83 17.05
N THR A 54 -12.21 9.51 17.65
CA THR A 54 -11.12 10.15 16.91
C THR A 54 -9.99 9.15 16.67
N ASP A 55 -9.66 8.90 15.39
CA ASP A 55 -8.46 8.17 14.99
C ASP A 55 -7.34 9.17 14.63
N SER A 56 -6.22 9.10 15.34
CA SER A 56 -5.01 9.91 15.11
C SER A 56 -3.84 9.05 14.60
N SER A 57 -4.16 7.98 13.86
CA SER A 57 -3.18 7.08 13.25
C SER A 57 -2.35 7.81 12.18
N GLY A 58 -1.10 7.36 12.01
CA GLY A 58 -0.19 7.95 11.04
C GLY A 58 1.14 7.21 10.96
N VAL A 59 2.11 7.84 10.31
CA VAL A 59 3.47 7.33 10.13
C VAL A 59 4.50 8.38 10.58
N ARG A 60 5.66 7.91 11.06
CA ARG A 60 6.79 8.77 11.42
C ARG A 60 7.91 8.58 10.41
N PHE A 61 8.36 9.68 9.83
CA PHE A 61 9.52 9.72 8.94
C PHE A 61 10.76 10.22 9.69
N TYR A 62 11.91 9.61 9.40
CA TYR A 62 13.22 10.09 9.85
C TYR A 62 13.95 10.60 8.61
N ILE A 63 14.22 11.91 8.56
CA ILE A 63 14.72 12.60 7.37
C ILE A 63 16.09 13.20 7.69
N SER A 64 17.01 13.10 6.73
CA SER A 64 18.31 13.78 6.74
C SER A 64 18.35 14.84 5.64
N ASN A 65 19.14 15.89 5.84
CA ASN A 65 19.43 16.89 4.81
C ASN A 65 20.61 16.48 3.90
N GLN A 66 21.20 15.31 4.13
CA GLN A 66 22.28 14.74 3.32
C GLN A 66 21.73 13.57 2.49
N LEU A 67 21.97 13.61 1.18
CA LEU A 67 21.67 12.49 0.29
C LEU A 67 22.59 11.31 0.63
N ARG A 68 22.04 10.10 0.50
CA ARG A 68 22.79 8.85 0.58
C ARG A 68 23.41 8.52 -0.78
N GLN A 69 24.25 7.49 -0.83
CA GLN A 69 24.95 7.09 -2.05
C GLN A 69 24.01 6.60 -3.14
N TYR A 70 22.91 5.94 -2.78
CA TYR A 70 21.95 5.36 -3.71
C TYR A 70 20.51 5.80 -3.40
N ASP A 71 19.72 5.99 -4.45
CA ASP A 71 18.28 6.24 -4.32
C ASP A 71 17.50 4.92 -4.18
N ILE A 72 16.53 4.91 -3.28
CA ILE A 72 15.56 3.83 -3.11
C ILE A 72 14.32 4.18 -3.91
N GLY A 73 13.93 3.28 -4.80
CA GLY A 73 12.61 3.24 -5.41
C GLY A 73 11.84 2.00 -4.99
N TYR A 74 10.58 1.92 -5.44
CA TYR A 74 9.79 0.69 -5.36
C TYR A 74 9.31 0.29 -6.75
N LEU A 75 9.22 -1.01 -6.98
CA LEU A 75 8.64 -1.58 -8.18
C LEU A 75 7.43 -2.39 -7.76
N THR A 76 6.27 -2.07 -8.34
CA THR A 76 5.07 -2.88 -8.18
C THR A 76 5.03 -3.93 -9.28
N PHE A 77 4.96 -5.19 -8.90
CA PHE A 77 4.87 -6.33 -9.81
C PHE A 77 3.64 -7.17 -9.45
N GLY A 78 2.82 -7.49 -10.45
CA GLY A 78 1.60 -8.27 -10.26
C GLY A 78 0.55 -7.89 -11.29
N THR A 79 -0.69 -8.26 -10.98
CA THR A 79 -1.85 -7.92 -11.80
C THR A 79 -2.40 -6.54 -11.42
N ASP A 80 -2.83 -5.73 -12.39
CA ASP A 80 -3.47 -4.43 -12.13
C ASP A 80 -4.79 -4.63 -11.37
N ILE A 81 -4.89 -4.02 -10.18
CA ILE A 81 -6.07 -4.06 -9.31
C ILE A 81 -7.33 -3.45 -9.95
N ARG A 82 -7.17 -2.62 -10.99
CA ARG A 82 -8.28 -2.01 -11.74
C ARG A 82 -8.71 -2.87 -12.91
N SER A 83 -7.95 -3.91 -13.25
CA SER A 83 -8.34 -4.80 -14.34
C SER A 83 -9.41 -5.77 -13.88
N THR A 84 -10.51 -5.86 -14.63
CA THR A 84 -11.51 -6.91 -14.46
C THR A 84 -11.09 -8.23 -15.10
N SER A 85 -9.89 -8.28 -15.72
CA SER A 85 -9.39 -9.48 -16.41
C SER A 85 -8.95 -10.60 -15.48
N LEU A 86 -8.78 -10.34 -14.18
CA LEU A 86 -8.48 -11.36 -13.18
C LEU A 86 -9.73 -11.66 -12.35
N ALA A 87 -10.34 -12.81 -12.63
CA ALA A 87 -11.45 -13.34 -11.86
C ALA A 87 -11.10 -14.75 -11.37
N VAL A 88 -11.14 -14.94 -10.05
CA VAL A 88 -11.00 -16.26 -9.44
C VAL A 88 -12.38 -16.91 -9.40
N PRO A 89 -12.59 -18.07 -10.06
CA PRO A 89 -13.88 -18.75 -10.04
C PRO A 89 -14.29 -19.17 -8.62
N SER A 90 -15.59 -19.31 -8.38
CA SER A 90 -16.09 -19.84 -7.11
C SER A 90 -15.76 -21.34 -6.97
N ASN A 91 -15.60 -21.80 -5.73
CA ASN A 91 -15.41 -23.21 -5.35
C ASN A 91 -14.15 -23.92 -5.90
N VAL A 92 -13.17 -23.18 -6.42
CA VAL A 92 -11.86 -23.75 -6.76
C VAL A 92 -10.97 -23.83 -5.52
N GLN A 93 -10.34 -24.97 -5.28
CA GLN A 93 -9.46 -25.16 -4.12
C GLN A 93 -8.10 -24.47 -4.30
N ASN A 94 -7.60 -24.47 -5.54
CA ASN A 94 -6.34 -23.86 -5.94
C ASN A 94 -6.52 -23.19 -7.31
N PHE A 95 -6.16 -21.92 -7.39
CA PHE A 95 -6.12 -21.16 -8.63
C PHE A 95 -4.82 -20.37 -8.65
N ILE A 96 -3.97 -20.61 -9.65
CA ILE A 96 -2.67 -19.96 -9.76
C ILE A 96 -2.84 -18.67 -10.54
N VAL A 97 -2.31 -17.58 -9.99
CA VAL A 97 -2.24 -16.28 -10.65
C VAL A 97 -0.77 -15.98 -10.93
N ASP A 98 -0.41 -16.00 -12.21
CA ASP A 98 0.92 -15.64 -12.67
C ASP A 98 0.91 -14.24 -13.28
N SER A 99 2.03 -13.54 -13.10
CA SER A 99 2.27 -12.22 -13.71
C SER A 99 3.70 -12.19 -14.19
N TYR A 100 3.95 -11.45 -15.28
CA TYR A 100 5.24 -11.40 -15.95
C TYR A 100 5.61 -9.95 -16.29
N CYS A 101 6.89 -9.62 -16.19
CA CYS A 101 7.45 -8.38 -16.71
C CYS A 101 8.07 -8.70 -18.07
N PRO A 102 7.48 -8.25 -19.19
CA PRO A 102 8.06 -8.52 -20.50
C PRO A 102 9.37 -7.72 -20.66
N ARG A 103 10.29 -8.23 -21.50
CA ARG A 103 11.63 -7.61 -21.68
C ARG A 103 11.59 -6.13 -22.07
N ASN A 104 10.59 -5.73 -22.84
CA ASN A 104 10.42 -4.32 -23.23
C ASN A 104 9.98 -3.42 -22.07
N ALA A 105 9.41 -3.96 -20.99
CA ALA A 105 9.04 -3.19 -19.81
C ALA A 105 10.25 -2.87 -18.90
N THR A 106 11.37 -3.56 -19.07
CA THR A 106 12.60 -3.30 -18.30
C THR A 106 13.50 -2.25 -18.94
N THR A 107 13.10 -1.60 -20.05
CA THR A 107 13.94 -0.61 -20.75
C THR A 107 14.22 0.65 -19.92
N ASN A 108 13.38 0.93 -18.92
CA ASN A 108 13.55 2.06 -18.00
C ASN A 108 14.41 1.70 -16.78
N ILE A 109 14.86 0.44 -16.65
CA ILE A 109 15.78 0.05 -15.60
C ILE A 109 17.20 0.44 -16.05
N PRO A 110 18.03 1.06 -15.17
CA PRO A 110 19.41 1.39 -15.50
C PRO A 110 20.20 0.19 -16.01
N GLN A 111 21.11 0.41 -16.97
CA GLN A 111 21.95 -0.66 -17.51
C GLN A 111 22.90 -1.26 -16.47
N SER A 112 23.23 -0.51 -15.42
CA SER A 112 23.95 -0.99 -14.23
C SER A 112 23.14 -1.98 -13.38
N GLY A 113 21.84 -2.14 -13.67
CA GLY A 113 20.91 -2.93 -12.88
C GLY A 113 20.40 -2.19 -11.65
N ILE A 114 19.66 -2.94 -10.83
CA ILE A 114 19.12 -2.52 -9.53
C ILE A 114 19.35 -3.64 -8.52
N THR A 115 19.40 -3.28 -7.23
CA THR A 115 19.50 -4.25 -6.13
C THR A 115 18.16 -4.32 -5.40
N VAL A 116 17.56 -5.52 -5.34
CA VAL A 116 16.33 -5.75 -4.58
C VAL A 116 16.69 -6.08 -3.15
N ILE A 117 16.38 -5.17 -2.23
CA ILE A 117 16.70 -5.31 -0.79
C ILE A 117 15.51 -5.76 0.06
N SER A 118 14.29 -5.61 -0.45
CA SER A 118 13.06 -5.95 0.27
C SER A 118 11.92 -6.25 -0.70
N ALA A 119 10.96 -7.06 -0.25
CA ALA A 119 9.74 -7.37 -0.98
C ALA A 119 8.54 -7.29 -0.04
N PHE A 120 7.44 -6.72 -0.53
CA PHE A 120 6.18 -6.60 0.21
C PHE A 120 5.05 -7.27 -0.58
N PRO A 121 4.85 -8.60 -0.41
CA PRO A 121 3.74 -9.30 -1.05
C PRO A 121 2.40 -8.75 -0.53
N HIS A 122 1.45 -8.55 -1.44
CA HIS A 122 0.12 -8.04 -1.11
C HIS A 122 -0.96 -8.89 -1.78
N ALA A 123 -1.93 -9.35 -0.98
CA ALA A 123 -3.14 -10.01 -1.46
C ALA A 123 -4.28 -9.77 -0.45
N HIS A 124 -5.52 -9.95 -0.92
CA HIS A 124 -6.69 -10.00 -0.05
C HIS A 124 -6.83 -11.39 0.61
N LEU A 125 -7.97 -11.65 1.25
CA LEU A 125 -8.21 -12.81 2.12
C LEU A 125 -7.92 -14.18 1.48
N GLN A 126 -8.11 -14.34 0.17
CA GLN A 126 -7.94 -15.61 -0.53
C GLN A 126 -6.53 -15.85 -1.07
N GLY A 127 -5.63 -14.86 -0.94
CA GLY A 127 -4.25 -15.00 -1.40
C GLY A 127 -3.44 -15.90 -0.47
N LYS A 128 -2.84 -16.96 -1.01
CA LYS A 128 -1.95 -17.87 -0.28
C LYS A 128 -0.84 -18.36 -1.20
N LYS A 129 0.32 -18.64 -0.61
CA LYS A 129 1.41 -19.37 -1.26
C LYS A 129 1.39 -20.79 -0.71
N ASN A 130 1.44 -21.78 -1.59
CA ASN A 130 1.64 -23.19 -1.20
C ASN A 130 3.11 -23.45 -0.85
#